data_AF-A0A0D1C8V7-F1
#
_entry.id   AF-A0A0D1C8V7-F1
#
_cell.length_a   1.000
_cell.length_b   1.000
_cell.length_c   1.000
_cell.angle_alpha   90.00
_cell.angle_beta   90.00
_cell.angle_gamma   90.00
#
_symmetry.space_group_name_H-M   'P 1'
#
loop_
_entity.id
_entity.type
_entity.pdbx_description
1 polymer ?
#
loop_
_entity_poly.entity_id
_entity_poly.type
_entity_poly.pdbx_seq_one_letter_code
_entity_poly.pdbx_strand_id
1 'polypeptide(L)'
;MSQRGALEALRRVLSQALGSRASSGICVASAASRLVMQPHRVLKPMRSTFSYPAQDRPFSSSARHNHKVLPEEITSTSTMLSSTTASPVADSPIPTFTNVRDYRAWRAQATRDGKSVGFVATMGALHDGHLKLVKASLQENDYTVVSIFVNPAQFAPTEDLASYPRTLKSDISKLAALYSHSSGSDRRVNVVFAPSVKDMYPNGFTQVVADQIGAFVEVKGLSHQMEGGSRPTFFRGVATVVTKLFHIVQPDNTYFGQKDIQQSVVLRRLVSDLVFSHPPSPEHVRVIPTGRDPKDNLALSSRNAYLTPDSRQVAPVLYRALRKGQDVWEQSHWTDETKEQRIRKTLDNARAVVLQQAKECMSDGKGVNLKLDYISLNHPKTLENLEQVSKEKGIDAVDMSEGAILSGAALISQGKDGKVTRLIDNLLLGFEL
;
A
#
# COMPACT_ATOMS: atom_id res chain seq x y z
N MET A 1 15.62 54.39 24.09
CA MET A 1 14.69 54.22 25.23
C MET A 1 13.54 53.34 24.74
N SER A 2 13.09 52.25 25.35
CA SER A 2 13.52 51.42 26.48
C SER A 2 12.52 50.26 26.48
N GLN A 3 12.97 49.01 26.56
CA GLN A 3 12.17 47.78 26.72
C GLN A 3 11.49 47.72 28.10
N ARG A 4 10.73 48.75 28.48
CA ARG A 4 10.00 48.81 29.77
C ARG A 4 8.48 48.94 29.65
N GLY A 5 7.93 48.98 28.43
CA GLY A 5 6.47 49.05 28.23
C GLY A 5 5.74 47.70 28.19
N ALA A 6 6.44 46.59 27.94
CA ALA A 6 5.79 45.29 27.68
C ALA A 6 5.67 44.38 28.92
N LEU A 7 6.32 44.71 30.05
CA LEU A 7 6.31 43.88 31.27
C LEU A 7 5.26 44.31 32.32
N GLU A 8 4.61 45.47 32.17
CA GLU A 8 3.58 45.94 33.11
C GLU A 8 2.16 45.54 32.73
N ALA A 9 1.93 45.10 31.48
CA ALA A 9 0.62 44.62 31.03
C ALA A 9 0.32 43.16 31.44
N LEU A 10 1.34 42.33 31.71
CA LEU A 10 1.16 40.92 32.08
C LEU A 10 0.93 40.70 33.60
N ARG A 11 1.14 41.73 34.43
CA ARG A 11 1.03 41.64 35.90
C ARG A 11 -0.35 42.02 36.45
N ARG A 12 -1.28 42.48 35.61
CA ARG A 12 -2.61 42.96 36.03
C ARG A 12 -3.80 42.04 35.69
N VAL A 13 -3.58 40.91 35.00
CA VAL A 13 -4.67 39.97 34.67
C VAL A 13 -4.66 38.70 35.53
N LEU A 14 -3.60 38.45 36.31
CA LEU A 14 -3.47 37.25 37.16
C LEU A 14 -3.81 37.47 38.65
N SER A 15 -4.44 38.61 39.02
CA SER A 15 -4.80 38.92 40.42
C SER A 15 -6.31 38.86 40.73
N GLN A 16 -7.13 38.21 39.89
CA GLN A 16 -8.55 38.00 40.16
C GLN A 16 -8.98 36.57 39.84
N ALA A 17 -8.53 35.62 40.63
CA ALA A 17 -9.25 34.39 40.97
C ALA A 17 -8.36 33.60 41.93
N LEU A 18 -8.68 33.64 43.23
CA LEU A 18 -8.48 32.60 44.25
C LEU A 18 -8.42 33.23 45.66
N GLY A 19 -9.60 33.36 46.27
CA GLY A 19 -9.84 33.19 47.71
C GLY A 19 -11.12 32.35 47.81
N SER A 20 -11.31 31.36 48.67
CA SER A 20 -10.68 31.04 49.96
C SER A 20 -11.00 29.58 50.37
N ARG A 21 -10.03 28.93 51.06
CA ARG A 21 -10.14 27.97 52.21
C ARG A 21 -11.03 26.72 52.07
N ALA A 22 -10.75 25.53 52.62
CA ALA A 22 -9.72 24.86 53.44
C ALA A 22 -9.99 23.33 53.24
N SER A 23 -9.13 22.33 53.49
CA SER A 23 -8.38 22.01 54.70
C SER A 23 -7.44 20.80 54.49
N SER A 24 -6.23 20.91 55.07
CA SER A 24 -5.41 19.88 55.74
C SER A 24 -4.91 18.60 55.03
N GLY A 25 -3.58 18.44 54.96
CA GLY A 25 -2.91 17.12 54.93
C GLY A 25 -1.54 17.02 54.23
N ILE A 26 -0.47 17.55 54.83
CA ILE A 26 0.90 16.97 55.04
C ILE A 26 1.31 15.81 54.08
N CYS A 27 2.43 15.75 53.34
CA CYS A 27 3.84 16.04 53.65
C CYS A 27 4.67 16.22 52.35
N VAL A 28 5.74 17.00 52.46
CA VAL A 28 6.68 17.39 51.39
C VAL A 28 7.96 16.54 51.50
N ALA A 29 8.56 16.17 50.36
CA ALA A 29 10.01 15.99 50.26
C ALA A 29 10.49 16.51 48.90
N SER A 30 11.30 17.56 48.93
CA SER A 30 11.93 18.22 47.79
C SER A 30 13.33 17.66 47.55
N ALA A 31 13.78 17.60 46.31
CA ALA A 31 15.18 17.83 45.96
C ALA A 31 15.32 18.19 44.47
N ALA A 32 15.50 19.49 44.19
CA ALA A 32 15.98 20.00 42.92
C ALA A 32 17.51 19.87 42.88
N SER A 33 18.06 19.28 41.82
CA SER A 33 19.50 19.30 41.55
C SER A 33 19.82 20.18 40.34
N ARG A 34 20.86 20.99 40.55
CA ARG A 34 21.36 22.06 39.69
C ARG A 34 21.97 21.54 38.40
N LEU A 35 21.72 22.29 37.33
CA LEU A 35 22.40 22.20 36.04
C LEU A 35 23.83 22.76 36.18
N VAL A 36 24.85 21.97 35.83
CA VAL A 36 26.24 22.41 35.66
C VAL A 36 26.60 22.28 34.19
N MET A 37 26.91 23.40 33.53
CA MET A 37 27.54 23.41 32.20
C MET A 37 29.04 23.10 32.34
N GLN A 38 29.57 22.26 31.46
CA GLN A 38 31.01 22.17 31.20
C GLN A 38 31.30 22.31 29.69
N PRO A 39 32.47 22.85 29.31
CA PRO A 39 32.71 23.41 27.99
C PRO A 39 33.35 22.43 26.99
N HIS A 40 33.28 22.86 25.73
CA HIS A 40 33.84 22.30 24.49
C HIS A 40 35.12 21.47 24.61
N ARG A 41 35.11 20.31 23.92
CA ARG A 41 36.32 19.60 23.51
C ARG A 41 36.39 19.57 21.98
N VAL A 42 37.32 20.37 21.44
CA VAL A 42 37.72 20.42 20.03
C VAL A 42 38.46 19.12 19.70
N LEU A 43 37.95 18.34 18.74
CA LEU A 43 38.66 17.19 18.17
C LEU A 43 39.44 17.63 16.94
N LYS A 44 40.75 17.34 16.94
CA LYS A 44 41.72 17.62 15.86
C LYS A 44 41.37 16.83 14.59
N PRO A 45 41.69 17.34 13.39
CA PRO A 45 41.51 16.60 12.15
C PRO A 45 42.60 15.54 12.02
N MET A 46 42.20 14.27 11.98
CA MET A 46 43.07 13.16 11.56
C MET A 46 43.17 13.18 10.04
N ARG A 47 44.31 13.62 9.51
CA ARG A 47 44.70 13.39 8.12
C ARG A 47 45.10 11.92 8.00
N SER A 48 44.31 11.09 7.30
CA SER A 48 44.79 9.83 6.76
C SER A 48 45.18 10.04 5.29
N THR A 49 46.47 9.96 5.04
CA THR A 49 47.04 9.84 3.69
C THR A 49 46.80 8.41 3.21
N PHE A 50 45.90 8.22 2.25
CA PHE A 50 45.84 7.00 1.45
C PHE A 50 46.77 7.16 0.25
N SER A 51 47.90 6.47 0.31
CA SER A 51 48.86 6.33 -0.78
C SER A 51 48.37 5.20 -1.71
N TYR A 52 47.98 5.53 -2.94
CA TYR A 52 47.81 4.54 -4.00
C TYR A 52 49.18 4.29 -4.66
N PRO A 53 49.65 3.04 -4.80
CA PRO A 53 50.75 2.77 -5.72
C PRO A 53 50.22 2.81 -7.15
N ALA A 54 50.72 3.78 -7.92
CA ALA A 54 50.62 3.80 -9.37
C ALA A 54 51.39 2.59 -9.94
N GLN A 55 50.71 1.77 -10.73
CA GLN A 55 51.38 0.87 -11.67
C GLN A 55 50.97 1.30 -13.07
N ASP A 56 51.87 2.08 -13.67
CA ASP A 56 52.01 2.19 -15.11
C ASP A 56 52.26 0.80 -15.69
N ARG A 57 51.52 0.44 -16.74
CA ARG A 57 52.06 -0.32 -17.88
C ARG A 57 51.18 -0.15 -19.13
N PRO A 58 51.80 -0.19 -20.32
CA PRO A 58 51.32 0.54 -21.48
C PRO A 58 50.38 -0.28 -22.38
N PHE A 59 49.60 0.46 -23.16
CA PHE A 59 48.99 0.00 -24.41
C PHE A 59 50.06 -0.59 -25.35
N SER A 60 49.82 -1.78 -25.89
CA SER A 60 50.47 -2.22 -27.12
C SER A 60 49.50 -3.01 -27.99
N SER A 61 49.45 -2.61 -29.25
CA SER A 61 48.64 -3.16 -30.34
C SER A 61 49.24 -4.42 -30.95
N SER A 62 48.37 -5.15 -31.65
CA SER A 62 48.61 -6.04 -32.80
C SER A 62 49.34 -7.37 -32.57
N ALA A 63 48.61 -8.47 -32.82
CA ALA A 63 49.11 -9.60 -33.59
C ALA A 63 47.93 -10.32 -34.27
N ARG A 64 47.91 -10.26 -35.61
CA ARG A 64 47.11 -11.11 -36.49
C ARG A 64 47.62 -12.54 -36.39
N HIS A 65 46.75 -13.54 -36.33
CA HIS A 65 47.04 -14.90 -36.78
C HIS A 65 45.85 -15.45 -37.55
N ASN A 66 46.11 -15.76 -38.83
CA ASN A 66 45.24 -16.48 -39.75
C ASN A 66 45.08 -17.93 -39.27
N HIS A 67 43.85 -18.45 -39.25
CA HIS A 67 43.62 -19.87 -39.46
C HIS A 67 42.41 -20.13 -40.36
N LYS A 68 42.63 -21.08 -41.26
CA LYS A 68 41.82 -21.55 -42.40
C LYS A 68 40.37 -21.87 -42.04
N VAL A 69 39.49 -21.54 -42.98
CA VAL A 69 38.10 -22.02 -43.09
C VAL A 69 38.06 -23.16 -44.11
N LEU A 70 37.45 -24.29 -43.74
CA LEU A 70 36.74 -25.21 -44.64
C LEU A 70 35.51 -25.78 -43.88
N PRO A 71 34.43 -26.17 -44.57
CA PRO A 71 33.09 -26.21 -44.01
C PRO A 71 32.67 -27.61 -43.56
N GLU A 72 31.94 -27.71 -42.44
CA GLU A 72 31.14 -28.88 -42.10
C GLU A 72 29.69 -28.45 -41.88
N GLU A 73 28.82 -28.99 -42.73
CA GLU A 73 27.38 -29.05 -42.51
C GLU A 73 27.11 -29.85 -41.23
N ILE A 74 26.46 -29.22 -40.25
CA ILE A 74 25.82 -29.95 -39.16
C ILE A 74 24.35 -29.53 -39.11
N THR A 75 23.55 -30.49 -39.55
CA THR A 75 22.10 -30.58 -39.50
C THR A 75 21.52 -30.13 -38.16
N SER A 76 20.48 -29.32 -38.30
CA SER A 76 19.57 -28.86 -37.25
C SER A 76 19.02 -30.00 -36.39
N THR A 77 19.42 -30.03 -35.12
CA THR A 77 18.65 -30.64 -34.04
C THR A 77 18.54 -29.62 -32.91
N SER A 78 17.37 -28.96 -32.87
CA SER A 78 16.96 -28.08 -31.79
C SER A 78 16.76 -28.91 -30.53
N THR A 79 17.84 -29.09 -29.77
CA THR A 79 17.78 -29.68 -28.42
C THR A 79 17.12 -28.67 -27.49
N MET A 80 15.80 -28.82 -27.34
CA MET A 80 15.01 -28.15 -26.31
C MET A 80 15.64 -28.44 -24.95
N LEU A 81 16.35 -27.45 -24.40
CA LEU A 81 16.76 -27.45 -23.00
C LEU A 81 15.50 -27.38 -22.14
N SER A 82 15.00 -28.55 -21.77
CA SER A 82 14.02 -28.73 -20.71
C SER A 82 14.63 -28.26 -19.38
N SER A 83 14.48 -26.97 -19.07
CA SER A 83 14.76 -26.46 -17.73
C SER A 83 13.60 -26.86 -16.81
N THR A 84 13.62 -28.10 -16.32
CA THR A 84 12.81 -28.52 -15.19
C THR A 84 13.30 -27.81 -13.93
N THR A 85 12.88 -26.57 -13.72
CA THR A 85 12.86 -26.00 -12.36
C THR A 85 11.77 -26.72 -11.60
N ALA A 86 12.10 -27.87 -11.03
CA ALA A 86 11.21 -28.58 -10.12
C ALA A 86 10.74 -27.61 -9.03
N SER A 87 9.43 -27.51 -8.85
CA SER A 87 8.85 -26.67 -7.80
C SER A 87 9.36 -27.19 -6.43
N PRO A 88 9.96 -26.36 -5.56
CA PRO A 88 10.30 -26.76 -4.19
C PRO A 88 9.06 -27.03 -3.33
N VAL A 89 7.85 -26.67 -3.81
CA VAL A 89 6.59 -27.21 -3.32
C VAL A 89 6.23 -28.42 -4.17
N ALA A 90 6.30 -29.62 -3.58
CA ALA A 90 5.93 -30.86 -4.24
C ALA A 90 4.51 -30.78 -4.84
N ASP A 91 4.34 -31.35 -6.04
CA ASP A 91 3.06 -31.43 -6.77
C ASP A 91 2.39 -30.10 -7.16
N SER A 92 3.13 -28.97 -7.13
CA SER A 92 2.59 -27.71 -7.62
C SER A 92 2.54 -27.68 -9.16
N PRO A 93 1.37 -27.39 -9.78
CA PRO A 93 1.24 -27.24 -11.22
C PRO A 93 1.92 -25.96 -11.76
N ILE A 94 2.34 -25.05 -10.87
CA ILE A 94 3.07 -23.83 -11.21
C ILE A 94 4.42 -23.84 -10.47
N PRO A 95 5.56 -23.58 -11.15
CA PRO A 95 6.83 -23.37 -10.47
C PRO A 95 6.71 -22.38 -9.30
N THR A 96 7.01 -22.83 -8.08
CA THR A 96 6.84 -22.01 -6.86
C THR A 96 8.17 -21.76 -6.19
N PHE A 97 8.78 -20.58 -6.33
CA PHE A 97 10.06 -20.28 -5.66
C PHE A 97 9.84 -19.78 -4.24
N THR A 98 10.58 -20.35 -3.28
CA THR A 98 10.50 -20.00 -1.85
C THR A 98 11.65 -19.12 -1.36
N ASN A 99 12.63 -18.81 -2.21
CA ASN A 99 13.75 -17.94 -1.87
C ASN A 99 14.13 -17.02 -3.04
N VAL A 100 14.81 -15.92 -2.70
CA VAL A 100 15.16 -14.84 -3.66
C VAL A 100 16.17 -15.29 -4.71
N ARG A 101 17.13 -16.14 -4.35
CA ARG A 101 18.21 -16.56 -5.24
C ARG A 101 17.65 -17.33 -6.43
N ASP A 102 16.83 -18.34 -6.15
CA ASP A 102 16.30 -19.23 -7.19
C ASP A 102 15.30 -18.49 -8.08
N TYR A 103 14.47 -17.62 -7.50
CA TYR A 103 13.61 -16.73 -8.26
C TYR A 103 14.41 -15.82 -9.21
N ARG A 104 15.50 -15.21 -8.74
CA ARG A 104 16.33 -14.31 -9.57
C ARG A 104 17.02 -15.05 -10.72
N ALA A 105 17.41 -16.32 -10.53
CA ALA A 105 17.95 -17.13 -11.60
C ALA A 105 16.92 -17.32 -12.74
N TRP A 106 15.66 -17.61 -12.38
CA TRP A 106 14.55 -17.66 -13.34
C TRP A 106 14.29 -16.31 -14.01
N ARG A 107 14.23 -15.21 -13.23
CA ARG A 107 13.99 -13.86 -13.77
C ARG A 107 15.09 -13.44 -14.75
N ALA A 108 16.35 -13.74 -14.46
CA ALA A 108 17.47 -13.44 -15.34
C ALA A 108 17.38 -14.18 -16.68
N GLN A 109 16.84 -15.40 -16.69
CA GLN A 109 16.55 -16.12 -17.93
C GLN A 109 15.43 -15.42 -18.72
N ALA A 110 14.32 -15.09 -18.06
CA ALA A 110 13.23 -14.34 -18.68
C ALA A 110 13.68 -13.01 -19.31
N THR A 111 14.61 -12.29 -18.65
CA THR A 111 15.22 -11.08 -19.20
C THR A 111 16.03 -11.37 -20.46
N ARG A 112 16.86 -12.42 -20.47
CA ARG A 112 17.65 -12.82 -21.65
C ARG A 112 16.77 -13.21 -22.84
N ASP A 113 15.62 -13.79 -22.55
CA ASP A 113 14.63 -14.18 -23.57
C ASP A 113 13.79 -12.99 -24.08
N GLY A 114 14.05 -11.78 -23.57
CA GLY A 114 13.32 -10.57 -23.94
C GLY A 114 11.85 -10.60 -23.54
N LYS A 115 11.48 -11.39 -22.53
CA LYS A 115 10.08 -11.56 -22.10
C LYS A 115 9.69 -10.54 -21.05
N SER A 116 8.55 -9.90 -21.29
CA SER A 116 7.91 -8.99 -20.34
C SER A 116 7.36 -9.76 -19.13
N VAL A 117 7.47 -9.16 -17.95
CA VAL A 117 7.03 -9.73 -16.66
C VAL A 117 6.00 -8.84 -16.01
N GLY A 118 4.76 -9.32 -15.95
CA GLY A 118 3.68 -8.78 -15.14
C GLY A 118 3.72 -9.34 -13.72
N PHE A 119 3.46 -8.49 -12.73
CA PHE A 119 3.56 -8.85 -11.32
C PHE A 119 2.31 -8.52 -10.51
N VAL A 120 1.84 -9.50 -9.73
CA VAL A 120 0.74 -9.33 -8.78
C VAL A 120 1.24 -9.64 -7.37
N ALA A 121 1.39 -8.61 -6.54
CA ALA A 121 1.77 -8.75 -5.14
C ALA A 121 0.55 -9.10 -4.28
N THR A 122 0.56 -10.25 -3.60
CA THR A 122 -0.55 -10.67 -2.71
C THR A 122 -0.05 -11.17 -1.35
N MET A 123 -0.96 -11.21 -0.37
CA MET A 123 -0.74 -11.89 0.90
C MET A 123 -1.33 -13.31 0.95
N GLY A 124 -1.79 -13.86 -0.19
CA GLY A 124 -2.52 -15.13 -0.25
C GLY A 124 -4.02 -14.99 0.06
N ALA A 125 -4.68 -16.10 0.37
CA ALA A 125 -6.13 -16.18 0.57
C ALA A 125 -6.90 -15.57 -0.62
N LEU A 126 -6.57 -16.07 -1.81
CA LEU A 126 -6.98 -15.49 -3.07
C LEU A 126 -8.49 -15.61 -3.28
N HIS A 127 -9.07 -14.58 -3.89
CA HIS A 127 -10.48 -14.45 -4.23
C HIS A 127 -10.58 -13.79 -5.61
N ASP A 128 -11.77 -13.70 -6.19
CA ASP A 128 -11.95 -13.26 -7.58
C ASP A 128 -11.38 -11.86 -7.86
N GLY A 129 -11.38 -10.97 -6.86
CA GLY A 129 -10.65 -9.69 -6.94
C GLY A 129 -9.16 -9.85 -7.26
N HIS A 130 -8.45 -10.79 -6.62
CA HIS A 130 -7.06 -11.10 -6.94
C HIS A 130 -6.93 -11.75 -8.33
N LEU A 131 -7.83 -12.68 -8.66
CA LEU A 131 -7.80 -13.37 -9.95
C LEU A 131 -8.03 -12.40 -11.12
N LYS A 132 -8.77 -11.30 -10.92
CA LYS A 132 -8.88 -10.21 -11.89
C LYS A 132 -7.54 -9.51 -12.15
N LEU A 133 -6.73 -9.27 -11.12
CA LEU A 133 -5.38 -8.70 -11.27
C LEU A 133 -4.49 -9.63 -12.10
N VAL A 134 -4.54 -10.93 -11.79
CA VAL A 134 -3.76 -11.95 -12.53
C VAL A 134 -4.21 -12.02 -13.98
N LYS A 135 -5.52 -12.00 -14.26
CA LYS A 135 -6.04 -11.98 -15.63
C LYS A 135 -5.57 -10.75 -16.41
N ALA A 136 -5.55 -9.57 -15.80
CA ALA A 136 -5.00 -8.36 -16.44
C ALA A 136 -3.51 -8.53 -16.78
N SER A 137 -2.72 -9.08 -15.85
CA SER A 137 -1.31 -9.41 -16.09
C SER A 137 -1.12 -10.38 -17.25
N LEU A 138 -1.94 -11.44 -17.33
CA LEU A 138 -1.87 -12.42 -18.42
C LEU A 138 -2.22 -11.77 -19.78
N GLN A 139 -3.12 -10.80 -19.81
CA GLN A 139 -3.48 -10.12 -21.07
C GLN A 139 -2.36 -9.22 -21.59
N GLU A 140 -1.59 -8.61 -20.69
CA GLU A 140 -0.65 -7.52 -21.00
C GLU A 140 0.83 -7.94 -21.03
N ASN A 141 1.21 -9.13 -20.53
CA ASN A 141 2.61 -9.54 -20.40
C ASN A 141 2.86 -10.98 -20.90
N ASP A 142 4.10 -11.27 -21.30
CA ASP A 142 4.53 -12.61 -21.70
C ASP A 142 4.53 -13.58 -20.52
N TYR A 143 5.08 -13.13 -19.38
CA TYR A 143 5.12 -13.88 -18.14
C TYR A 143 4.36 -13.17 -17.03
N THR A 144 3.64 -13.95 -16.22
CA THR A 144 2.95 -13.47 -15.02
C THR A 144 3.52 -14.13 -13.78
N VAL A 145 3.92 -13.29 -12.82
CA VAL A 145 4.44 -13.67 -11.51
C VAL A 145 3.44 -13.24 -10.44
N VAL A 146 3.13 -14.14 -9.51
CA VAL A 146 2.29 -13.82 -8.34
C VAL A 146 3.09 -14.05 -7.07
N SER A 147 3.25 -13.04 -6.21
CA SER A 147 3.81 -13.28 -4.88
C SER A 147 2.71 -13.62 -3.88
N ILE A 148 2.98 -14.58 -2.99
CA ILE A 148 2.14 -14.90 -1.83
C ILE A 148 3.00 -14.74 -0.59
N PHE A 149 2.87 -13.60 0.08
CA PHE A 149 3.66 -13.28 1.28
C PHE A 149 2.86 -12.44 2.27
N VAL A 150 2.53 -13.02 3.43
CA VAL A 150 1.91 -12.28 4.53
C VAL A 150 3.01 -11.43 5.19
N ASN A 151 3.08 -10.17 4.79
CA ASN A 151 4.10 -9.24 5.25
C ASN A 151 3.85 -8.83 6.72
N PRO A 152 4.71 -9.19 7.69
CA PRO A 152 4.50 -8.78 9.07
C PRO A 152 4.68 -7.27 9.29
N ALA A 153 5.37 -6.55 8.39
CA ALA A 153 5.66 -5.14 8.55
C ALA A 153 4.47 -4.19 8.38
N GLN A 154 3.38 -4.69 7.80
CA GLN A 154 2.14 -3.93 7.64
C GLN A 154 1.07 -4.34 8.67
N PHE A 155 1.46 -5.04 9.74
CA PHE A 155 0.58 -5.38 10.86
C PHE A 155 1.10 -4.77 12.16
N ALA A 156 0.29 -3.97 12.85
CA ALA A 156 0.57 -3.58 14.22
C ALA A 156 0.45 -4.79 15.17
N PRO A 157 1.07 -4.76 16.37
CA PRO A 157 1.00 -5.86 17.33
C PRO A 157 -0.43 -6.28 17.72
N THR A 158 -1.39 -5.34 17.66
CA THR A 158 -2.81 -5.56 17.97
C THR A 158 -3.64 -5.99 16.76
N GLU A 159 -3.04 -6.10 15.58
CA GLU A 159 -3.73 -6.50 14.35
C GLU A 159 -3.70 -8.02 14.11
N ASP A 160 -4.40 -8.47 13.08
CA ASP A 160 -4.75 -9.87 12.83
C ASP A 160 -3.64 -10.72 12.17
N LEU A 161 -2.36 -10.45 12.40
CA LEU A 161 -1.24 -11.17 11.76
C LEU A 161 -1.26 -12.69 12.04
N ALA A 162 -1.52 -13.06 13.30
CA ALA A 162 -1.55 -14.46 13.73
C ALA A 162 -2.74 -15.22 13.11
N SER A 163 -3.90 -14.56 13.01
CA SER A 163 -5.15 -15.14 12.51
C SER A 163 -5.37 -14.92 11.00
N TYR A 164 -4.42 -14.28 10.30
CA TYR A 164 -4.50 -14.10 8.85
C TYR A 164 -4.48 -15.46 8.12
N PRO A 165 -5.42 -15.71 7.20
CA PRO A 165 -5.53 -17.01 6.51
C PRO A 165 -4.30 -17.31 5.66
N ARG A 166 -3.76 -18.53 5.78
CA ARG A 166 -2.64 -19.03 4.97
C ARG A 166 -3.09 -20.26 4.19
N THR A 167 -3.41 -20.07 2.92
CA THR A 167 -4.09 -21.08 2.08
C THR A 167 -3.31 -21.43 0.82
N LEU A 168 -1.97 -21.47 0.90
CA LEU A 168 -1.05 -21.57 -0.25
C LEU A 168 -1.46 -22.65 -1.27
N LYS A 169 -1.83 -23.86 -0.82
CA LYS A 169 -2.27 -24.95 -1.71
C LYS A 169 -3.53 -24.57 -2.51
N SER A 170 -4.55 -24.02 -1.84
CA SER A 170 -5.78 -23.56 -2.51
C SER A 170 -5.51 -22.38 -3.45
N ASP A 171 -4.62 -21.48 -3.04
CA ASP A 171 -4.23 -20.31 -3.83
C ASP A 171 -3.54 -20.74 -5.14
N ILE A 172 -2.58 -21.68 -5.07
CA ILE A 172 -1.91 -22.26 -6.24
C ILE A 172 -2.92 -22.96 -7.15
N SER A 173 -3.86 -23.75 -6.61
CA SER A 173 -4.89 -24.41 -7.43
C SER A 173 -5.76 -23.40 -8.17
N LYS A 174 -6.17 -22.30 -7.53
CA LYS A 174 -6.93 -21.22 -8.19
C LYS A 174 -6.13 -20.56 -9.31
N LEU A 175 -4.84 -20.28 -9.07
CA LEU A 175 -3.94 -19.69 -10.07
C LEU A 175 -3.72 -20.63 -11.26
N ALA A 176 -3.59 -21.94 -11.02
CA ALA A 176 -3.36 -22.94 -12.06
C ALA A 176 -4.56 -23.12 -13.00
N ALA A 177 -5.77 -22.87 -12.49
CA ALA A 177 -6.99 -22.89 -13.28
C ALA A 177 -7.15 -21.64 -14.19
N LEU A 178 -6.32 -20.60 -14.00
CA LEU A 178 -6.37 -19.40 -14.83
C LEU A 178 -5.62 -19.61 -16.15
N TYR A 179 -6.26 -19.18 -17.22
CA TYR A 179 -5.66 -18.99 -18.52
C TYR A 179 -6.25 -17.73 -19.16
N SER A 180 -5.49 -17.11 -20.05
CA SER A 180 -5.95 -16.01 -20.90
C SER A 180 -5.50 -16.28 -22.32
N HIS A 181 -6.40 -16.15 -23.28
CA HIS A 181 -6.04 -16.13 -24.69
C HIS A 181 -5.80 -14.68 -25.09
N SER A 182 -4.53 -14.31 -25.29
CA SER A 182 -4.15 -12.96 -25.71
C SER A 182 -3.08 -13.06 -26.79
N SER A 183 -3.19 -12.23 -27.82
CA SER A 183 -2.21 -12.15 -28.91
C SER A 183 -1.92 -13.51 -29.58
N GLY A 184 -2.96 -14.35 -29.73
CA GLY A 184 -2.87 -15.66 -30.38
C GLY A 184 -2.13 -16.74 -29.58
N SER A 185 -1.85 -16.52 -28.29
CA SER A 185 -1.20 -17.49 -27.41
C SER A 185 -1.96 -17.67 -26.10
N ASP A 186 -2.00 -18.92 -25.62
CA ASP A 186 -2.52 -19.24 -24.29
C ASP A 186 -1.48 -18.87 -23.23
N ARG A 187 -1.85 -17.92 -22.37
CA ARG A 187 -1.01 -17.46 -21.26
C ARG A 187 -1.55 -18.00 -19.94
N ARG A 188 -0.63 -18.42 -19.07
CA ARG A 188 -0.88 -18.95 -17.73
C ARG A 188 0.05 -18.28 -16.73
N VAL A 189 -0.22 -18.45 -15.44
CA VAL A 189 0.70 -17.99 -14.39
C VAL A 189 1.99 -18.80 -14.49
N ASN A 190 3.12 -18.12 -14.65
CA ASN A 190 4.41 -18.77 -14.87
C ASN A 190 5.10 -19.11 -13.55
N VAL A 191 4.95 -18.25 -12.55
CA VAL A 191 5.66 -18.38 -11.28
C VAL A 191 4.79 -17.92 -10.11
N VAL A 192 4.84 -18.70 -9.03
CA VAL A 192 4.47 -18.24 -7.69
C VAL A 192 5.75 -17.95 -6.90
N PHE A 193 5.86 -16.77 -6.32
CA PHE A 193 6.95 -16.43 -5.39
C PHE A 193 6.41 -16.41 -3.96
N ALA A 194 6.76 -17.40 -3.16
CA ALA A 194 6.26 -17.59 -1.80
C ALA A 194 7.42 -17.59 -0.78
N PRO A 195 8.09 -16.44 -0.56
CA PRO A 195 9.26 -16.36 0.31
C PRO A 195 8.91 -16.53 1.79
N SER A 196 9.90 -16.97 2.58
CA SER A 196 9.77 -16.91 4.04
C SER A 196 9.97 -15.49 4.58
N VAL A 197 9.57 -15.25 5.83
CA VAL A 197 9.87 -13.98 6.53
C VAL A 197 11.38 -13.76 6.61
N LYS A 198 12.18 -14.80 6.83
CA LYS A 198 13.65 -14.70 6.90
C LYS A 198 14.27 -14.29 5.57
N ASP A 199 13.71 -14.76 4.44
CA ASP A 199 14.19 -14.36 3.11
C ASP A 199 13.90 -12.89 2.81
N MET A 200 12.74 -12.39 3.25
CA MET A 200 12.35 -10.98 3.07
C MET A 200 12.99 -10.06 4.13
N TYR A 201 13.26 -10.57 5.34
CA TYR A 201 13.79 -9.85 6.50
C TYR A 201 14.94 -10.66 7.14
N PRO A 202 16.16 -10.59 6.58
CA PRO A 202 17.29 -11.45 6.99
C PRO A 202 17.76 -11.20 8.43
N ASN A 203 17.54 -10.00 8.96
CA ASN A 203 17.84 -9.65 10.36
C ASN A 203 16.73 -10.08 11.34
N GLY A 204 15.75 -10.85 10.89
CA GLY A 204 14.52 -11.09 11.62
C GLY A 204 13.54 -9.91 11.52
N PHE A 205 12.36 -10.07 12.11
CA PHE A 205 11.33 -9.05 12.10
C PHE A 205 10.54 -9.03 13.41
N THR A 206 10.29 -7.83 13.93
CA THR A 206 9.42 -7.56 15.09
C THR A 206 8.38 -6.51 14.71
N GLN A 207 7.16 -6.65 15.23
CA GLN A 207 6.08 -5.68 15.01
C GLN A 207 6.29 -4.38 15.82
N VAL A 208 7.21 -4.39 16.80
CA VAL A 208 7.58 -3.20 17.56
C VAL A 208 8.56 -2.36 16.73
N VAL A 209 8.08 -1.24 16.17
CA VAL A 209 8.86 -0.42 15.22
C VAL A 209 10.20 0.05 15.78
N ALA A 210 10.25 0.39 17.08
CA ALA A 210 11.49 0.85 17.73
C ALA A 210 12.58 -0.22 17.79
N ASP A 211 12.20 -1.50 17.74
CA ASP A 211 13.12 -2.64 17.86
C ASP A 211 13.49 -3.22 16.48
N GLN A 212 12.96 -2.65 15.39
CA GLN A 212 13.20 -3.15 14.04
C GLN A 212 14.62 -2.83 13.55
N ILE A 213 15.32 -3.85 13.04
CA ILE A 213 16.66 -3.72 12.48
C ILE A 213 16.63 -3.98 10.97
N GLY A 214 17.02 -2.99 10.18
CA GLY A 214 17.15 -3.11 8.73
C GLY A 214 16.77 -1.84 7.97
N ALA A 215 16.67 -1.96 6.65
CA ALA A 215 16.22 -0.88 5.77
C ALA A 215 14.70 -0.86 5.65
N PHE A 216 14.12 0.34 5.77
CA PHE A 216 12.69 0.60 5.65
C PHE A 216 12.46 1.83 4.79
N VAL A 217 11.31 1.87 4.14
CA VAL A 217 10.93 2.94 3.20
C VAL A 217 9.64 3.58 3.69
N GLU A 218 9.59 4.91 3.66
CA GLU A 218 8.42 5.71 4.05
C GLU A 218 8.12 6.75 2.97
N VAL A 219 6.85 6.85 2.57
CA VAL A 219 6.37 7.85 1.60
C VAL A 219 5.64 8.95 2.35
N LYS A 220 6.32 10.07 2.55
CA LYS A 220 5.79 11.24 3.28
C LYS A 220 4.68 11.95 2.49
N GLY A 221 3.86 12.75 3.17
CA GLY A 221 2.75 13.48 2.54
C GLY A 221 1.47 12.65 2.32
N LEU A 222 1.61 11.36 1.99
CA LEU A 222 0.49 10.50 1.59
C LEU A 222 0.11 9.44 2.65
N SER A 223 1.14 8.90 3.32
CA SER A 223 1.00 7.70 4.17
C SER A 223 0.29 7.93 5.50
N HIS A 224 0.05 9.18 5.89
CA HIS A 224 -0.63 9.56 7.14
C HIS A 224 -2.08 10.03 6.92
N GLN A 225 -2.49 10.20 5.66
CA GLN A 225 -3.85 10.56 5.29
C GLN A 225 -4.77 9.32 5.36
N MET A 226 -6.09 9.52 5.35
CA MET A 226 -7.09 8.43 5.18
C MET A 226 -6.80 7.20 6.08
N GLU A 227 -6.61 6.01 5.50
CA GLU A 227 -6.32 4.76 6.22
C GLU A 227 -5.03 4.85 7.06
N GLY A 228 -4.09 5.67 6.62
CA GLY A 228 -2.82 5.93 7.29
C GLY A 228 -2.97 6.64 8.64
N GLY A 229 -4.01 7.47 8.79
CA GLY A 229 -4.32 8.11 10.07
C GLY A 229 -4.77 7.09 11.12
N SER A 230 -5.54 6.09 10.71
CA SER A 230 -5.98 4.99 11.59
C SER A 230 -4.90 3.91 11.78
N ARG A 231 -3.93 3.81 10.86
CA ARG A 231 -2.90 2.76 10.83
C ARG A 231 -1.50 3.36 10.58
N PRO A 232 -0.90 4.06 11.57
CA PRO A 232 0.30 4.90 11.38
C PRO A 232 1.54 4.19 10.82
N THR A 233 1.62 2.87 10.96
CA THR A 233 2.77 2.06 10.50
C THR A 233 2.48 1.26 9.22
N PHE A 234 1.22 1.22 8.77
CA PHE A 234 0.78 0.35 7.69
C PHE A 234 1.50 0.63 6.38
N PHE A 235 1.47 1.89 5.91
CA PHE A 235 2.06 2.23 4.61
C PHE A 235 3.59 2.22 4.61
N ARG A 236 4.26 2.42 5.76
CA ARG A 236 5.71 2.15 5.88
C ARG A 236 6.00 0.68 5.64
N GLY A 237 5.19 -0.22 6.21
CA GLY A 237 5.28 -1.67 5.96
C GLY A 237 5.04 -2.03 4.50
N VAL A 238 4.00 -1.46 3.88
CA VAL A 238 3.66 -1.68 2.46
C VAL A 238 4.75 -1.15 1.53
N ALA A 239 5.18 0.11 1.69
CA ALA A 239 6.24 0.70 0.87
C ALA A 239 7.54 -0.10 0.99
N THR A 240 7.90 -0.55 2.18
CA THR A 240 9.09 -1.39 2.41
C THR A 240 9.01 -2.72 1.67
N VAL A 241 7.91 -3.48 1.85
CA VAL A 241 7.81 -4.81 1.22
C VAL A 241 7.68 -4.72 -0.30
N VAL A 242 6.93 -3.74 -0.81
CA VAL A 242 6.78 -3.55 -2.26
C VAL A 242 8.09 -3.10 -2.89
N THR A 243 8.85 -2.22 -2.23
CA THR A 243 10.22 -1.87 -2.68
C THR A 243 11.11 -3.11 -2.79
N LYS A 244 11.06 -4.00 -1.79
CA LYS A 244 11.82 -5.27 -1.84
C LYS A 244 11.35 -6.15 -3.00
N LEU A 245 10.04 -6.31 -3.16
CA LEU A 245 9.46 -7.13 -4.22
C LEU A 245 9.81 -6.60 -5.61
N PHE A 246 9.75 -5.28 -5.84
CA PHE A 246 10.15 -4.69 -7.12
C PHE A 246 11.63 -4.93 -7.44
N HIS A 247 12.52 -4.85 -6.44
CA HIS A 247 13.95 -5.20 -6.62
C HIS A 247 14.22 -6.71 -6.78
N ILE A 248 13.30 -7.58 -6.35
CA ILE A 248 13.43 -9.03 -6.51
C ILE A 248 12.87 -9.45 -7.87
N VAL A 249 11.64 -9.00 -8.17
CA VAL A 249 10.82 -9.39 -9.31
C VAL A 249 11.24 -8.68 -10.58
N GLN A 250 11.66 -7.41 -10.49
CA GLN A 250 11.97 -6.56 -11.64
C GLN A 250 10.84 -6.58 -12.69
N PRO A 251 9.60 -6.19 -12.31
CA PRO A 251 8.47 -6.23 -13.22
C PRO A 251 8.55 -5.15 -14.31
N ASP A 252 7.92 -5.43 -15.43
CA ASP A 252 7.59 -4.46 -16.48
C ASP A 252 6.27 -3.77 -16.12
N ASN A 253 5.26 -4.54 -15.75
CA ASN A 253 3.98 -4.05 -15.20
C ASN A 253 3.69 -4.67 -13.84
N THR A 254 3.05 -3.92 -12.95
CA THR A 254 2.57 -4.42 -11.65
C THR A 254 1.12 -4.05 -11.44
N TYR A 255 0.34 -4.95 -10.85
CA TYR A 255 -1.11 -4.85 -10.79
C TYR A 255 -1.59 -4.75 -9.35
N PHE A 256 -2.31 -3.67 -9.03
CA PHE A 256 -2.92 -3.44 -7.74
C PHE A 256 -4.42 -3.19 -7.88
N GLY A 257 -5.20 -3.60 -6.88
CA GLY A 257 -6.64 -3.38 -6.89
C GLY A 257 -7.02 -1.97 -6.45
N GLN A 258 -7.93 -1.33 -7.18
CA GLN A 258 -8.48 -0.01 -6.86
C GLN A 258 -9.09 0.03 -5.46
N LYS A 259 -9.61 -1.09 -4.94
CA LYS A 259 -10.20 -1.19 -3.59
C LYS A 259 -9.31 -0.56 -2.52
N ASP A 260 -8.00 -0.72 -2.64
CA ASP A 260 -6.99 -0.15 -1.76
C ASP A 260 -6.35 1.07 -2.46
N ILE A 261 -7.16 2.06 -2.83
CA ILE A 261 -6.76 3.18 -3.70
C ILE A 261 -5.58 3.98 -3.13
N GLN A 262 -5.57 4.23 -1.82
CA GLN A 262 -4.47 4.93 -1.16
C GLN A 262 -3.15 4.17 -1.33
N GLN A 263 -3.17 2.83 -1.23
CA GLN A 263 -1.98 2.02 -1.49
C GLN A 263 -1.49 2.25 -2.92
N SER A 264 -2.38 2.24 -3.90
CA SER A 264 -2.01 2.45 -5.30
C SER A 264 -1.38 3.83 -5.52
N VAL A 265 -1.96 4.90 -4.96
CA VAL A 265 -1.41 6.26 -5.07
C VAL A 265 -0.06 6.38 -4.36
N VAL A 266 0.09 5.80 -3.16
CA VAL A 266 1.37 5.75 -2.43
C VAL A 266 2.44 5.03 -3.23
N LEU A 267 2.12 3.90 -3.87
CA LEU A 267 3.07 3.12 -4.66
C LEU A 267 3.45 3.81 -5.97
N ARG A 268 2.52 4.51 -6.63
CA ARG A 268 2.83 5.35 -7.79
C ARG A 268 3.78 6.48 -7.43
N ARG A 269 3.55 7.14 -6.29
CA ARG A 269 4.48 8.16 -5.77
C ARG A 269 5.84 7.57 -5.44
N LEU A 270 5.88 6.41 -4.80
CA LEU A 270 7.12 5.69 -4.48
C LEU A 270 7.96 5.40 -5.73
N VAL A 271 7.33 4.91 -6.80
CA VAL A 271 7.99 4.62 -8.08
C VAL A 271 8.58 5.88 -8.70
N SER A 272 7.83 6.98 -8.70
CA SER A 272 8.29 8.27 -9.21
C SER A 272 9.43 8.86 -8.37
N ASP A 273 9.27 8.91 -7.05
CA ASP A 273 10.17 9.65 -6.16
C ASP A 273 11.52 8.95 -5.96
N LEU A 274 11.55 7.62 -5.99
CA LEU A 274 12.80 6.86 -5.91
C LEU A 274 13.35 6.45 -7.28
N VAL A 275 12.72 6.91 -8.38
CA VAL A 275 13.20 6.73 -9.75
C VAL A 275 13.49 5.24 -10.06
N PHE A 276 12.48 4.39 -9.84
CA PHE A 276 12.64 2.95 -10.00
C PHE A 276 12.96 2.60 -11.47
N SER A 277 13.86 1.63 -11.66
CA SER A 277 14.02 0.99 -12.97
C SER A 277 12.89 0.00 -13.28
N HIS A 278 12.28 -0.59 -12.25
CA HIS A 278 11.20 -1.57 -12.34
C HIS A 278 10.18 -1.38 -11.22
N PRO A 279 8.90 -1.16 -11.51
CA PRO A 279 8.37 -0.86 -12.84
C PRO A 279 8.95 0.47 -13.39
N PRO A 280 9.00 0.68 -14.72
CA PRO A 280 9.70 1.83 -15.32
C PRO A 280 9.12 3.21 -14.99
N SER A 281 7.84 3.27 -14.65
CA SER A 281 7.14 4.53 -14.33
C SER A 281 5.87 4.28 -13.51
N PRO A 282 5.27 5.32 -12.90
CA PRO A 282 4.00 5.19 -12.17
C PRO A 282 2.86 4.60 -12.99
N GLU A 283 2.84 4.78 -14.31
CA GLU A 283 1.82 4.28 -15.24
C GLU A 283 1.86 2.75 -15.39
N HIS A 284 3.02 2.15 -15.12
CA HIS A 284 3.22 0.70 -15.08
C HIS A 284 2.75 0.09 -13.75
N VAL A 285 2.35 0.92 -12.78
CA VAL A 285 1.56 0.51 -11.61
C VAL A 285 0.09 0.56 -11.98
N ARG A 286 -0.37 -0.52 -12.63
CA ARG A 286 -1.72 -0.69 -13.18
C ARG A 286 -2.74 -0.82 -12.05
N VAL A 287 -3.74 0.05 -12.04
CA VAL A 287 -4.83 0.02 -11.05
C VAL A 287 -6.06 -0.64 -11.66
N ILE A 288 -6.39 -1.83 -11.18
CA ILE A 288 -7.51 -2.61 -11.73
C ILE A 288 -8.77 -2.32 -10.91
N PRO A 289 -9.93 -2.07 -11.56
CA PRO A 289 -11.18 -1.77 -10.87
C PRO A 289 -11.52 -2.77 -9.77
N THR A 290 -12.12 -2.27 -8.69
CA THR A 290 -12.53 -3.08 -7.54
C THR A 290 -13.32 -4.30 -7.96
N GLY A 291 -12.86 -5.49 -7.58
CA GLY A 291 -13.65 -6.71 -7.71
C GLY A 291 -14.87 -6.61 -6.79
N ARG A 292 -16.07 -6.73 -7.35
CA ARG A 292 -17.34 -6.65 -6.61
C ARG A 292 -18.12 -7.95 -6.74
N ASP A 293 -18.89 -8.28 -5.70
CA ASP A 293 -19.88 -9.34 -5.74
C ASP A 293 -20.93 -9.00 -6.82
N PRO A 294 -21.21 -9.91 -7.78
CA PRO A 294 -22.11 -9.61 -8.90
C PRO A 294 -23.57 -9.43 -8.49
N LYS A 295 -23.96 -9.87 -7.28
CA LYS A 295 -25.36 -9.78 -6.82
C LYS A 295 -25.67 -8.45 -6.16
N ASP A 296 -24.74 -7.92 -5.37
CA ASP A 296 -25.01 -6.78 -4.50
C ASP A 296 -23.92 -5.69 -4.50
N ASN A 297 -22.89 -5.85 -5.33
CA ASN A 297 -21.78 -4.92 -5.49
C ASN A 297 -20.87 -4.73 -4.26
N LEU A 298 -20.97 -5.60 -3.25
CA LEU A 298 -20.02 -5.58 -2.14
C LEU A 298 -18.59 -5.74 -2.68
N ALA A 299 -17.69 -4.84 -2.29
CA ALA A 299 -16.27 -4.97 -2.60
C ALA A 299 -15.72 -6.30 -2.03
N LEU A 300 -15.13 -7.12 -2.90
CA LEU A 300 -14.58 -8.41 -2.52
C LEU A 300 -13.32 -8.22 -1.67
N SER A 301 -13.29 -8.90 -0.53
CA SER A 301 -12.19 -8.85 0.43
C SER A 301 -12.09 -10.20 1.13
N SER A 302 -10.87 -10.64 1.46
CA SER A 302 -10.68 -11.81 2.32
C SER A 302 -11.36 -11.66 3.68
N ARG A 303 -11.47 -10.41 4.18
CA ARG A 303 -12.17 -10.09 5.45
C ARG A 303 -13.69 -10.23 5.37
N ASN A 304 -14.29 -10.38 4.19
CA ASN A 304 -15.73 -10.64 4.06
C ASN A 304 -16.12 -12.00 4.69
N ALA A 305 -15.17 -12.93 4.84
CA ALA A 305 -15.38 -14.20 5.53
C ALA A 305 -15.70 -14.04 7.04
N TYR A 306 -15.50 -12.85 7.60
CA TYR A 306 -15.82 -12.55 9.00
C TYR A 306 -17.27 -12.07 9.19
N LEU A 307 -17.98 -11.79 8.08
CA LEU A 307 -19.37 -11.36 8.12
C LEU A 307 -20.28 -12.56 8.37
N THR A 308 -21.17 -12.40 9.34
CA THR A 308 -22.33 -13.27 9.53
C THR A 308 -23.36 -13.08 8.40
N PRO A 309 -24.34 -13.98 8.23
CA PRO A 309 -25.39 -13.82 7.23
C PRO A 309 -26.12 -12.47 7.30
N ASP A 310 -26.46 -11.99 8.51
CA ASP A 310 -27.16 -10.71 8.69
C ASP A 310 -26.24 -9.50 8.42
N SER A 311 -25.02 -9.51 8.95
CA SER A 311 -24.07 -8.42 8.67
C SER A 311 -23.66 -8.37 7.19
N ARG A 312 -23.61 -9.52 6.51
CA ARG A 312 -23.35 -9.60 5.07
C ARG A 312 -24.44 -8.94 4.23
N GLN A 313 -25.71 -8.97 4.66
CA GLN A 313 -26.80 -8.26 3.98
C GLN A 313 -26.67 -6.74 4.09
N VAL A 314 -26.10 -6.25 5.20
CA VAL A 314 -25.90 -4.81 5.45
C VAL A 314 -24.65 -4.28 4.75
N ALA A 315 -23.59 -5.09 4.64
CA ALA A 315 -22.28 -4.70 4.11
C ALA A 315 -22.28 -3.89 2.79
N PRO A 316 -23.14 -4.18 1.78
CA PRO A 316 -23.22 -3.38 0.55
C PRO A 316 -23.63 -1.90 0.74
N VAL A 317 -24.07 -1.50 1.94
CA VAL A 317 -24.42 -0.10 2.26
C VAL A 317 -23.31 0.88 1.95
N LEU A 318 -22.04 0.48 2.13
CA LEU A 318 -20.91 1.37 1.88
C LEU A 318 -20.82 1.74 0.39
N TYR A 319 -20.99 0.77 -0.51
CA TYR A 319 -21.05 1.04 -1.95
C TYR A 319 -22.24 1.92 -2.31
N ARG A 320 -23.43 1.65 -1.76
CA ARG A 320 -24.63 2.51 -1.97
C ARG A 320 -24.40 3.95 -1.52
N ALA A 321 -23.74 4.13 -0.38
CA ALA A 321 -23.38 5.44 0.15
C ALA A 321 -22.44 6.20 -0.79
N LEU A 322 -21.36 5.54 -1.24
CA LEU A 322 -20.41 6.17 -2.16
C LEU A 322 -21.07 6.48 -3.51
N ARG A 323 -21.92 5.60 -4.04
CA ARG A 323 -22.72 5.87 -5.25
C ARG A 323 -23.60 7.10 -5.08
N LYS A 324 -24.26 7.26 -3.93
CA LYS A 324 -25.09 8.44 -3.67
C LYS A 324 -24.27 9.74 -3.64
N GLY A 325 -23.03 9.69 -3.13
CA GLY A 325 -22.10 10.82 -3.20
C GLY A 325 -21.61 11.10 -4.63
N GLN A 326 -21.31 10.05 -5.40
CA GLN A 326 -20.94 10.15 -6.81
C GLN A 326 -22.05 10.80 -7.64
N ASP A 327 -23.31 10.38 -7.45
CA ASP A 327 -24.45 10.95 -8.19
C ASP A 327 -24.59 12.47 -7.93
N VAL A 328 -24.22 12.97 -6.75
CA VAL A 328 -24.19 14.42 -6.45
C VAL A 328 -23.02 15.10 -7.15
N TRP A 329 -21.85 14.46 -7.18
CA TRP A 329 -20.67 15.00 -7.84
C TRP A 329 -20.83 15.13 -9.36
N GLU A 330 -21.50 14.16 -9.98
CA GLU A 330 -21.64 14.04 -11.44
C GLU A 330 -22.81 14.86 -12.03
N GLN A 331 -23.62 15.51 -11.21
CA GLN A 331 -24.75 16.32 -11.69
C GLN A 331 -24.29 17.46 -12.63
N SER A 332 -24.79 17.42 -13.87
CA SER A 332 -24.43 18.32 -14.97
C SER A 332 -24.89 19.76 -14.77
N HIS A 333 -26.00 19.99 -14.06
CA HIS A 333 -26.56 21.32 -13.79
C HIS A 333 -26.08 21.80 -12.42
N TRP A 334 -24.97 22.53 -12.42
CA TRP A 334 -24.29 23.03 -11.22
C TRP A 334 -24.34 24.55 -11.08
N THR A 335 -25.18 25.22 -11.89
CA THR A 335 -25.15 26.65 -12.12
C THR A 335 -25.42 27.51 -10.88
N ASP A 336 -26.03 26.93 -9.84
CA ASP A 336 -26.45 27.67 -8.64
C ASP A 336 -25.67 27.27 -7.37
N GLU A 337 -24.66 26.40 -7.45
CA GLU A 337 -23.93 25.91 -6.25
C GLU A 337 -22.43 26.17 -6.31
N THR A 338 -21.87 26.58 -5.16
CA THR A 338 -20.42 26.76 -5.03
C THR A 338 -19.68 25.42 -4.93
N LYS A 339 -18.39 25.39 -5.23
CA LYS A 339 -17.55 24.18 -5.10
C LYS A 339 -17.60 23.61 -3.67
N GLU A 340 -17.64 24.45 -2.64
CA GLU A 340 -17.80 24.05 -1.24
C GLU A 340 -19.11 23.34 -0.98
N GLN A 341 -20.21 23.88 -1.53
CA GLN A 341 -21.53 23.28 -1.40
C GLN A 341 -21.56 21.90 -2.05
N ARG A 342 -20.93 21.75 -3.21
CA ARG A 342 -20.80 20.45 -3.89
C ARG A 342 -20.01 19.44 -3.06
N ILE A 343 -18.82 19.79 -2.58
CA ILE A 343 -18.01 18.92 -1.71
C ILE A 343 -18.82 18.47 -0.48
N ARG A 344 -19.46 19.42 0.19
CA ARG A 344 -20.28 19.17 1.38
C ARG A 344 -21.47 18.26 1.06
N LYS A 345 -22.24 18.56 0.01
CA LYS A 345 -23.41 17.75 -0.38
C LYS A 345 -23.02 16.33 -0.79
N THR A 346 -21.92 16.15 -1.53
CA THR A 346 -21.39 14.81 -1.87
C THR A 346 -21.13 13.99 -0.62
N LEU A 347 -20.45 14.57 0.37
CA LEU A 347 -20.14 13.91 1.63
C LEU A 347 -21.39 13.65 2.49
N ASP A 348 -22.26 14.65 2.64
CA ASP A 348 -23.46 14.56 3.47
C ASP A 348 -24.43 13.50 2.94
N ASN A 349 -24.63 13.46 1.62
CA ASN A 349 -25.49 12.45 0.99
C ASN A 349 -24.92 11.03 1.14
N ALA A 350 -23.62 10.85 1.00
CA ALA A 350 -22.98 9.55 1.25
C ALA A 350 -23.11 9.14 2.73
N ARG A 351 -22.80 10.04 3.67
CA ARG A 351 -22.91 9.78 5.12
C ARG A 351 -24.34 9.43 5.53
N ALA A 352 -25.33 10.13 4.99
CA ALA A 352 -26.74 9.91 5.31
C ALA A 352 -27.19 8.47 5.04
N VAL A 353 -26.71 7.84 3.96
CA VAL A 353 -27.04 6.44 3.63
C VAL A 353 -26.54 5.47 4.71
N VAL A 354 -25.29 5.62 5.17
CA VAL A 354 -24.71 4.74 6.20
C VAL A 354 -25.38 4.98 7.55
N LEU A 355 -25.62 6.25 7.91
CA LEU A 355 -26.26 6.62 9.19
C LEU A 355 -27.71 6.15 9.25
N GLN A 356 -28.44 6.20 8.14
CA GLN A 356 -29.80 5.68 8.06
C GLN A 356 -29.82 4.15 8.22
N GLN A 357 -28.94 3.44 7.51
CA GLN A 357 -28.82 1.99 7.68
C GLN A 357 -28.43 1.60 9.11
N ALA A 358 -27.57 2.37 9.77
CA ALA A 358 -27.19 2.11 11.15
C ALA A 358 -28.39 2.23 12.11
N LYS A 359 -29.29 3.20 11.88
CA LYS A 359 -30.55 3.32 12.63
C LYS A 359 -31.46 2.11 12.41
N GLU A 360 -31.58 1.65 11.17
CA GLU A 360 -32.37 0.47 10.83
C GLU A 360 -31.85 -0.78 11.54
N CYS A 361 -30.52 -1.01 11.54
CA CYS A 361 -29.89 -2.14 12.24
C CYS A 361 -30.11 -2.10 13.76
N MET A 362 -30.25 -0.91 14.36
CA MET A 362 -30.60 -0.79 15.79
C MET A 362 -32.06 -1.18 16.07
N SER A 363 -32.94 -1.08 15.08
CA SER A 363 -34.38 -1.31 15.22
C SER A 363 -34.87 -2.67 14.70
N ASP A 364 -34.08 -3.36 13.87
CA ASP A 364 -34.51 -4.59 13.18
C ASP A 364 -34.45 -5.87 14.03
N GLY A 365 -33.91 -5.78 15.25
CA GLY A 365 -33.79 -6.91 16.18
C GLY A 365 -32.74 -7.96 15.80
N LYS A 366 -31.98 -7.78 14.71
CA LYS A 366 -30.95 -8.73 14.24
C LYS A 366 -29.63 -8.59 14.99
N GLY A 367 -29.48 -7.54 15.79
CA GLY A 367 -28.28 -7.29 16.60
C GLY A 367 -27.04 -6.96 15.77
N VAL A 368 -27.22 -6.53 14.51
CA VAL A 368 -26.13 -6.00 13.68
C VAL A 368 -25.79 -4.60 14.16
N ASN A 369 -24.52 -4.34 14.42
CA ASN A 369 -24.01 -3.00 14.73
C ASN A 369 -23.22 -2.48 13.54
N LEU A 370 -23.69 -1.40 12.93
CA LEU A 370 -23.02 -0.67 11.86
C LEU A 370 -22.57 0.69 12.38
N LYS A 371 -21.26 0.95 12.35
CA LYS A 371 -20.68 2.24 12.71
C LYS A 371 -19.88 2.80 11.56
N LEU A 372 -20.23 4.00 11.11
CA LEU A 372 -19.42 4.74 10.15
C LEU A 372 -18.08 5.12 10.81
N ASP A 373 -16.98 4.82 10.13
CA ASP A 373 -15.64 5.26 10.53
C ASP A 373 -15.34 6.61 9.86
N TYR A 374 -15.35 6.65 8.53
CA TYR A 374 -15.29 7.90 7.78
C TYR A 374 -15.94 7.78 6.40
N ILE A 375 -16.36 8.93 5.85
CA ILE A 375 -16.47 9.17 4.41
C ILE A 375 -15.64 10.42 4.12
N SER A 376 -14.76 10.33 3.13
CA SER A 376 -13.82 11.38 2.77
C SER A 376 -13.80 11.61 1.26
N LEU A 377 -13.44 12.84 0.90
CA LEU A 377 -13.22 13.26 -0.48
C LEU A 377 -11.80 13.81 -0.56
N ASN A 378 -10.95 13.18 -1.36
CA ASN A 378 -9.52 13.42 -1.36
C ASN A 378 -9.00 13.73 -2.77
N HIS A 379 -7.98 14.58 -2.84
CA HIS A 379 -7.30 14.88 -4.09
C HIS A 379 -6.65 13.62 -4.68
N PRO A 380 -6.79 13.33 -5.99
CA PRO A 380 -6.31 12.09 -6.61
C PRO A 380 -4.83 11.78 -6.42
N LYS A 381 -3.98 12.82 -6.49
CA LYS A 381 -2.52 12.70 -6.39
C LYS A 381 -1.97 12.92 -4.98
N THR A 382 -2.37 14.00 -4.31
CA THR A 382 -1.82 14.40 -3.00
C THR A 382 -2.53 13.75 -1.82
N LEU A 383 -3.70 13.14 -2.06
CA LEU A 383 -4.59 12.60 -1.03
C LEU A 383 -5.02 13.60 0.05
N GLU A 384 -4.76 14.89 -0.14
CA GLU A 384 -5.25 15.94 0.75
C GLU A 384 -6.79 15.92 0.77
N ASN A 385 -7.37 16.08 1.96
CA ASN A 385 -8.81 16.13 2.12
C ASN A 385 -9.36 17.45 1.54
N LEU A 386 -10.27 17.38 0.57
CA LEU A 386 -10.75 18.56 -0.14
C LEU A 386 -11.58 19.50 0.76
N GLU A 387 -12.31 18.97 1.74
CA GLU A 387 -13.04 19.77 2.72
C GLU A 387 -12.08 20.54 3.63
N GLN A 388 -10.97 19.92 4.04
CA GLN A 388 -9.94 20.56 4.85
C GLN A 388 -9.17 21.61 4.05
N VAL A 389 -8.76 21.29 2.82
CA VAL A 389 -8.07 22.25 1.93
C VAL A 389 -8.95 23.48 1.68
N SER A 390 -10.24 23.28 1.40
CA SER A 390 -11.20 24.38 1.24
C SER A 390 -11.28 25.27 2.48
N LYS A 391 -11.28 24.70 3.69
CA LYS A 391 -11.34 25.45 4.96
C LYS A 391 -10.04 26.20 5.27
N GLU A 392 -8.89 25.60 5.01
CA GLU A 392 -7.59 26.12 5.43
C GLU A 392 -6.94 27.04 4.39
N LYS A 393 -7.03 26.67 3.10
CA LYS A 393 -6.36 27.34 1.98
C LYS A 393 -7.33 28.12 1.09
N GLY A 394 -8.64 28.06 1.38
CA GLY A 394 -9.69 28.64 0.53
C GLY A 394 -10.10 27.72 -0.62
N ILE A 395 -11.29 27.94 -1.16
CA ILE A 395 -11.86 27.06 -2.19
C ILE A 395 -11.13 27.11 -3.54
N ASP A 396 -10.46 28.22 -3.83
CA ASP A 396 -9.67 28.36 -5.05
C ASP A 396 -8.45 27.43 -5.08
N ALA A 397 -8.02 26.94 -3.91
CA ALA A 397 -7.00 25.89 -3.81
C ALA A 397 -7.52 24.49 -4.20
N VAL A 398 -8.83 24.33 -4.41
CA VAL A 398 -9.44 23.08 -4.87
C VAL A 398 -9.73 23.17 -6.37
N ASP A 399 -8.93 22.44 -7.14
CA ASP A 399 -9.20 22.20 -8.55
C ASP A 399 -10.09 20.97 -8.72
N MET A 400 -11.36 21.21 -9.01
CA MET A 400 -12.34 20.16 -9.26
C MET A 400 -12.16 19.44 -10.60
N SER A 401 -11.40 20.03 -11.54
CA SER A 401 -11.15 19.43 -12.86
C SER A 401 -10.18 18.25 -12.78
N GLU A 402 -9.36 18.17 -11.73
CA GLU A 402 -8.51 17.00 -11.45
C GLU A 402 -9.32 15.78 -11.00
N GLY A 403 -10.60 15.97 -10.63
CA GLY A 403 -11.42 14.92 -10.05
C GLY A 403 -11.18 14.71 -8.55
N ALA A 404 -11.72 13.63 -7.99
CA ALA A 404 -11.61 13.32 -6.58
C ALA A 404 -11.75 11.82 -6.27
N ILE A 405 -11.09 11.35 -5.22
CA ILE A 405 -11.31 10.03 -4.64
C ILE A 405 -12.39 10.18 -3.57
N LEU A 406 -13.56 9.56 -3.79
CA LEU A 406 -14.59 9.41 -2.78
C LEU A 406 -14.43 8.04 -2.12
N SER A 407 -14.04 8.04 -0.85
CA SER A 407 -13.73 6.81 -0.12
C SER A 407 -14.43 6.75 1.23
N GLY A 408 -14.61 5.54 1.74
CA GLY A 408 -15.21 5.35 3.04
C GLY A 408 -14.76 4.08 3.73
N ALA A 409 -14.92 4.09 5.06
CA ALA A 409 -14.76 2.93 5.90
C ALA A 409 -15.93 2.81 6.90
N ALA A 410 -16.32 1.57 7.20
CA ALA A 410 -17.35 1.29 8.18
C ALA A 410 -17.01 0.02 8.97
N LEU A 411 -17.33 0.03 10.26
CA LEU A 411 -17.21 -1.11 11.16
C LEU A 411 -18.55 -1.83 11.22
N ILE A 412 -18.53 -3.14 11.04
CA ILE A 412 -19.72 -3.98 11.16
C ILE A 412 -19.46 -5.17 12.07
N SER A 413 -20.37 -5.44 13.00
CA SER A 413 -20.37 -6.61 13.87
C SER A 413 -21.79 -7.11 14.12
N GLN A 414 -21.94 -8.28 14.74
CA GLN A 414 -23.24 -8.80 15.17
C GLN A 414 -23.15 -9.37 16.58
N GLY A 415 -24.04 -8.94 17.48
CA GLY A 415 -24.01 -9.31 18.89
C GLY A 415 -22.88 -8.61 19.67
N LYS A 416 -22.88 -8.81 21.00
CA LYS A 416 -21.91 -8.15 21.92
C LYS A 416 -20.47 -8.67 21.74
N ASP A 417 -20.32 -9.92 21.36
CA ASP A 417 -19.02 -10.60 21.19
C ASP A 417 -18.68 -10.89 19.71
N GLY A 418 -19.45 -10.31 18.79
CA GLY A 418 -19.25 -10.50 17.35
C GLY A 418 -17.91 -9.96 16.88
N LYS A 419 -17.25 -10.69 15.98
CA LYS A 419 -16.03 -10.23 15.33
C LYS A 419 -16.31 -8.93 14.56
N VAL A 420 -15.61 -7.85 14.91
CA VAL A 420 -15.71 -6.57 14.20
C VAL A 420 -14.97 -6.68 12.87
N THR A 421 -15.70 -6.43 11.78
CA THR A 421 -15.15 -6.36 10.43
C THR A 421 -15.11 -4.91 9.98
N ARG A 422 -13.93 -4.40 9.65
CA ARG A 422 -13.76 -3.06 9.06
C ARG A 422 -13.78 -3.16 7.54
N LEU A 423 -14.84 -2.65 6.93
CA LEU A 423 -15.02 -2.56 5.48
C LEU A 423 -14.41 -1.25 4.96
N ILE A 424 -13.83 -1.30 3.75
CA ILE A 424 -13.36 -0.12 3.01
C ILE A 424 -13.83 -0.22 1.57
N ASP A 425 -14.12 0.92 0.96
CA ASP A 425 -14.48 1.03 -0.45
C ASP A 425 -14.19 2.45 -0.97
N ASN A 426 -14.10 2.61 -2.29
CA ASN A 426 -13.90 3.90 -2.93
C ASN A 426 -14.46 3.93 -4.36
N LEU A 427 -14.65 5.16 -4.86
CA LEU A 427 -14.99 5.49 -6.23
C LEU A 427 -14.09 6.64 -6.70
N LEU A 428 -13.63 6.57 -7.95
CA LEU A 428 -12.88 7.64 -8.60
C LEU A 428 -13.89 8.53 -9.33
N LEU A 429 -13.81 9.84 -9.09
CA LEU A 429 -14.75 10.82 -9.62
C LEU A 429 -14.03 11.72 -10.62
N GLY A 430 -14.35 11.59 -11.91
CA GLY A 430 -13.79 12.45 -12.96
C GLY A 430 -12.33 12.19 -13.34
N PHE A 431 -11.75 11.05 -12.96
CA PHE A 431 -10.40 10.66 -13.36
C PHE A 431 -10.21 9.12 -13.35
N GLU A 432 -9.14 8.64 -14.00
CA GLU A 432 -8.73 7.24 -14.06
C GLU A 432 -7.23 7.10 -13.69
N LEU A 433 -6.78 5.89 -13.32
CA LEU A 433 -5.40 5.60 -12.91
C LEU A 433 -4.74 4.48 -13.71
#